data_AF-A0A954UQE9-F1
#
_entry.id   AF-A0A954UQE9-F1
#
_cell.length_a   1.000
_cell.length_b   1.000
_cell.length_c   1.000
_cell.angle_alpha   90.00
_cell.angle_beta   90.00
_cell.angle_gamma   90.00
#
_symmetry.space_group_name_H-M   'P 1'
#
loop_
_entity.id
_entity.type
_entity.pdbx_description
1 polymer ?
#
loop_
_entity_poly.entity_id
_entity_poly.type
_entity_poly.pdbx_seq_one_letter_code
_entity_poly.pdbx_strand_id
1 'polypeptide(L)' 'MNKIRPGVLFISGLVLLLLILHQDNWNWNSRTMLFGFMPMSLFYHACLSVAASVTWFLATKFAWPTDLSDERGK' A
#
# COMPACT_ATOMS: atom_id res chain seq x y z
N MET A 1 -13.53 -9.61 -23.29
CA MET A 1 -13.59 -8.32 -22.56
C MET A 1 -13.40 -8.64 -21.08
N ASN A 2 -12.18 -8.48 -20.55
CA ASN A 2 -11.88 -8.91 -19.17
C ASN A 2 -12.66 -8.04 -18.19
N LYS A 3 -13.58 -8.65 -17.44
CA LYS A 3 -14.39 -7.98 -16.43
C LYS A 3 -13.49 -7.69 -15.23
N ILE A 4 -12.86 -6.51 -15.21
CA ILE A 4 -11.98 -6.12 -14.11
C ILE A 4 -12.82 -6.06 -12.84
N ARG A 5 -12.40 -6.82 -11.81
CA ARG A 5 -13.09 -6.84 -10.52
C ARG A 5 -12.87 -5.48 -9.84
N PRO A 6 -13.93 -4.78 -9.39
CA PRO A 6 -13.80 -3.45 -8.81
C PRO A 6 -12.89 -3.44 -7.56
N GLY A 7 -12.87 -4.54 -6.79
CA GLY A 7 -11.99 -4.68 -5.62
C GLY A 7 -10.50 -4.69 -5.99
N VAL A 8 -10.12 -5.33 -7.09
CA VAL A 8 -8.71 -5.34 -7.54
C VAL A 8 -8.30 -3.95 -8.03
N LEU A 9 -9.19 -3.25 -8.74
CA LEU A 9 -8.92 -1.91 -9.26
C LEU A 9 -8.75 -0.88 -8.12
N PHE A 10 -9.52 -1.02 -7.04
CA PHE A 10 -9.36 -0.22 -5.83
C PHE A 10 -8.00 -0.43 -5.17
N ILE A 11 -7.58 -1.69 -4.96
CA ILE A 11 -6.28 -2.02 -4.37
C ILE A 11 -5.13 -1.52 -5.25
N SER A 12 -5.20 -1.70 -6.57
CA SER A 12 -4.20 -1.19 -7.50
C SER A 12 -4.05 0.33 -7.45
N GLY A 13 -5.17 1.06 -7.34
CA GLY A 13 -5.13 2.51 -7.15
C GLY A 13 -4.46 2.93 -5.84
N LEU A 14 -4.70 2.17 -4.76
CA LEU A 14 -4.12 2.41 -3.45
C LEU A 14 -2.60 2.15 -3.43
N VAL A 15 -2.14 1.11 -4.12
CA VAL A 15 -0.71 0.83 -4.34
C VAL A 15 -0.04 1.93 -5.16
N LEU A 16 -0.68 2.39 -6.25
CA LEU A 16 -0.18 3.51 -7.06
C LEU A 16 -0.05 4.79 -6.25
N LEU A 17 -1.05 5.10 -5.42
CA LEU A 17 -1.00 6.24 -4.51
C LEU A 17 0.17 6.13 -3.54
N LEU A 18 0.34 4.97 -2.89
CA LEU A 18 1.47 4.74 -1.99
C LEU A 18 2.82 4.89 -2.70
N LEU A 19 2.94 4.42 -3.95
CA LEU A 19 4.16 4.53 -4.74
C LEU A 19 4.56 5.99 -4.98
N ILE A 20 3.59 6.85 -5.32
CA ILE A 20 3.81 8.29 -5.51
C ILE A 20 4.20 8.94 -4.18
N LEU A 21 3.47 8.63 -3.11
CA LEU A 21 3.75 9.15 -1.78
C LEU A 21 5.14 8.73 -1.26
N HIS A 22 5.64 7.57 -1.71
CA HIS A 22 6.95 7.03 -1.32
C HIS A 22 8.14 7.77 -1.93
N GLN A 23 7.95 8.56 -3.00
CA GLN A 23 9.02 9.36 -3.56
C GLN A 23 9.51 10.46 -2.60
N ASP A 24 8.63 10.95 -1.71
CA ASP A 24 8.96 11.94 -0.66
C ASP A 24 9.78 13.18 -1.13
N ASN A 25 9.60 13.65 -2.37
CA ASN A 25 10.32 14.83 -2.88
C ASN A 25 9.96 16.12 -2.13
N TRP A 26 8.80 16.17 -1.49
CA TRP A 26 8.28 17.38 -0.86
C TRP A 26 8.85 17.62 0.54
N ASN A 27 9.11 16.55 1.29
CA ASN A 27 9.59 16.62 2.67
C ASN A 27 11.14 16.63 2.74
N TRP A 28 11.81 16.57 1.59
CA TRP A 28 13.27 16.49 1.47
C TRP A 28 14.03 17.62 2.19
N ASN A 29 13.45 18.82 2.25
CA ASN A 29 14.06 19.99 2.91
C ASN A 29 13.48 20.28 4.31
N SER A 30 12.62 19.40 4.82
CA SER A 30 11.96 19.59 6.12
C SER A 30 12.93 19.26 7.26
N ARG A 31 13.32 20.29 8.02
CA ARG A 31 14.17 20.15 9.21
C ARG A 31 13.39 19.89 10.50
N THR A 32 12.09 19.64 10.38
CA THR A 32 11.20 19.43 11.52
C THR A 32 11.59 18.17 12.28
N MET A 33 11.87 18.32 13.57
CA MET A 33 12.09 17.21 14.50
C MET A 33 10.80 16.91 15.24
N LEU A 34 10.29 15.69 15.08
CA LEU A 34 9.25 15.13 15.91
C LEU A 34 9.86 14.56 17.19
N PHE A 35 9.20 14.79 18.32
CA PHE A 35 9.61 14.31 19.65
C PHE A 35 11.03 14.72 20.09
N GLY A 36 11.64 15.69 19.41
CA GLY A 36 13.00 16.17 19.71
C GLY A 36 14.15 15.24 19.29
N PHE A 37 13.87 14.09 18.67
CA PHE A 37 14.89 13.14 18.21
C PHE A 37 14.64 12.52 16.83
N MET A 38 13.39 12.53 16.35
CA MET A 38 12.99 11.85 15.12
C MET A 38 12.81 12.86 13.98
N PRO A 39 13.53 12.72 12.84
CA PRO A 39 13.26 13.55 11.66
C PRO A 39 11.84 13.32 11.12
N MET A 40 11.15 14.38 10.70
CA MET A 40 9.82 14.29 10.08
C MET A 40 9.81 13.36 8.87
N SER A 41 10.87 13.37 8.06
CA SER A 41 11.04 12.46 6.93
C SER A 41 11.04 10.99 7.35
N LEU A 42 11.75 10.65 8.44
CA LEU A 42 11.80 9.29 8.96
C LEU A 42 10.42 8.82 9.46
N PHE A 43 9.73 9.68 10.20
CA PHE A 43 8.38 9.37 10.69
C PHE A 43 7.39 9.16 9.55
N TYR A 44 7.44 10.03 8.54
CA TYR A 44 6.62 9.90 7.34
C TYR A 44 6.84 8.56 6.63
N HIS A 45 8.10 8.16 6.43
CA HIS A 45 8.43 6.86 5.85
C HIS A 45 7.96 5.68 6.72
N ALA A 46 8.07 5.78 8.05
CA ALA A 46 7.55 4.75 8.96
C ALA A 46 6.02 4.59 8.83
N CYS A 47 5.28 5.71 8.76
CA CYS A 47 3.84 5.67 8.50
C CYS A 47 3.51 5.07 7.13
N LEU A 48 4.29 5.39 6.09
CA LEU A 48 4.12 4.78 4.76
C LEU A 48 4.35 3.27 4.78
N SER A 49 5.34 2.77 5.52
CA SER A 49 5.57 1.32 5.67
C SER A 49 4.39 0.62 6.35
N VAL A 50 3.79 1.25 7.37
CA VAL A 50 2.58 0.73 8.01
C VAL A 50 1.41 0.73 7.03
N ALA A 51 1.20 1.82 6.29
CA ALA A 51 0.13 1.91 5.30
C ALA A 51 0.29 0.86 4.17
N ALA A 52 1.52 0.61 3.72
CA ALA A 52 1.82 -0.44 2.75
C ALA A 52 1.48 -1.83 3.29
N SER A 53 1.82 -2.11 4.55
CA SER A 53 1.49 -3.39 5.20
C SER A 53 -0.02 -3.62 5.29
N VAL A 54 -0.78 -2.57 5.67
CA VAL A 54 -2.26 -2.60 5.70
C VAL A 54 -2.83 -2.81 4.31
N THR A 55 -2.28 -2.14 3.30
CA THR A 55 -2.70 -2.31 1.89
C THR A 55 -2.50 -3.73 1.42
N TRP A 56 -1.37 -4.35 1.78
CA TRP A 56 -1.09 -5.74 1.44
C TRP A 56 -2.03 -6.72 2.17
N PHE A 57 -2.36 -6.45 3.42
CA PHE A 57 -3.36 -7.21 4.17
C PHE A 57 -4.77 -7.10 3.53
N LEU A 58 -5.16 -5.92 3.07
CA LEU A 58 -6.41 -5.75 2.31
C LEU A 58 -6.35 -6.47 0.96
N ALA A 59 -5.20 -6.44 0.29
CA ALA A 59 -5.00 -7.17 -0.96
C ALA A 59 -5.18 -8.68 -0.78
N THR A 60 -4.67 -9.28 0.31
CA THR A 60 -4.88 -10.71 0.58
C THR A 60 -6.34 -11.05 0.90
N LYS A 61 -7.14 -10.11 1.42
CA LYS A 61 -8.56 -10.33 1.71
C LYS A 61 -9.47 -10.13 0.50
N PHE A 62 -9.18 -9.14 -0.35
CA PHE A 62 -10.09 -8.70 -1.40
C PHE A 62 -9.63 -9.06 -2.83
N ALA A 63 -8.33 -9.17 -3.05
CA ALA A 63 -7.76 -9.46 -4.36
C ALA A 63 -7.26 -10.92 -4.49
N TRP A 64 -7.07 -11.63 -3.37
CA TRP A 64 -6.65 -13.03 -3.42
C TRP A 64 -7.78 -13.93 -3.92
N PRO A 65 -7.59 -14.68 -5.01
CA PRO A 65 -8.59 -15.59 -5.52
C PRO A 65 -8.76 -16.79 -4.58
N THR A 66 -9.98 -17.02 -4.09
CA THR A 66 -10.34 -18.20 -3.30
C THR A 66 -10.72 -19.41 -4.16
N ASP A 67 -11.00 -19.22 -5.45
CA ASP A 67 -11.37 -20.25 -6.43
C ASP A 67 -10.22 -21.18 -6.86
N LEU A 68 -9.08 -21.16 -6.17
CA LEU A 68 -7.94 -22.05 -6.48
C LEU A 68 -8.20 -23.52 -6.09
N SER A 69 -9.39 -23.85 -5.60
CA SER A 69 -9.76 -25.18 -5.10
C SER A 69 -10.54 -26.07 -6.07
N ASP A 70 -10.95 -25.59 -7.26
CA ASP A 70 -11.87 -26.35 -8.12
C ASP A 70 -11.20 -27.11 -9.29
N GLU A 71 -9.87 -27.31 -9.24
CA GLU A 71 -9.12 -27.96 -10.33
C GLU A 71 -8.44 -29.29 -9.93
N ARG A 72 -8.74 -29.84 -8.75
CA ARG A 72 -8.22 -31.15 -8.28
C ARG A 72 -9.32 -32.21 -8.06
N GLY A 73 -10.51 -32.00 -8.65
CA GLY A 73 -11.70 -32.82 -8.37
C GLY A 73 -12.42 -33.38 -9.59
N LYS A 74 -11.75 -33.54 -10.74
CA LYS A 74 -12.22 -34.36 -11.85
C LYS A 74 -11.15 -35.34 -12.30
#